data_AF-A0A9P5NVG2-F1
#
_entry.id   AF-A0A9P5NVG2-F1
#
_cell.length_a   1.000
_cell.length_b   1.000
_cell.length_c   1.000
_cell.angle_alpha   90.00
_cell.angle_beta   90.00
_cell.angle_gamma   90.00
#
_symmetry.space_group_name_H-M   'P 1'
#
loop_
_entity.id
_entity.type
_entity.pdbx_description
1 polymer ?
#
loop_
_entity_poly.entity_id
_entity_poly.type
_entity_poly.pdbx_seq_one_letter_code
_entity_poly.pdbx_strand_id
1 'polypeptide(L)'
;MPRHRQRQGHIESLFSNLSNLFAILLVPPEYQKYPSAAQFETLLRSSPHLGQYVRYLQVLDGHAEDFDLGNDEWDDWLPNDTSLSFCLPHLVQLRGLVISHRQDIPFWSLQMRMMVESGLVAALIDILRLPSLRLFEIECFPIGFIQLCQSIDYLALSKPDWALIEDFELPVRYVMEDPIQWDELWFLKFLDVRIECEYHQVHAGGVGSLMWLIRALKEMSSASSGSRLEGLVVQVNYESDDECIDDDLHPWKTLITMLRTRVYFPYLKRAELRIADAGERSDENNMPDIVPRVADMIKFLDANEHSTVIFDVFAAWSEYFRFNDSLDSITEAVQILR
;
A
#
# COMPACT_ATOMS: atom_id res chain seq x y z
N MET A 1 -39.46 25.68 -6.56
CA MET A 1 -38.07 25.21 -6.41
C MET A 1 -37.64 25.24 -4.94
N PRO A 2 -37.81 24.15 -4.16
CA PRO A 2 -37.28 24.04 -2.79
C PRO A 2 -36.20 22.95 -2.59
N ARG A 3 -35.77 22.22 -3.63
CA ARG A 3 -34.89 21.04 -3.48
C ARG A 3 -33.41 21.34 -3.16
N HIS A 4 -32.94 22.57 -3.29
CA HIS A 4 -31.52 22.90 -3.04
C HIS A 4 -31.16 23.06 -1.55
N ARG A 5 -32.09 23.49 -0.69
CA ARG A 5 -31.79 23.74 0.74
C ARG A 5 -31.68 22.46 1.57
N GLN A 6 -32.30 21.36 1.13
CA GLN A 6 -32.31 20.11 1.91
C GLN A 6 -31.04 19.29 1.75
N ARG A 7 -30.27 19.47 0.65
CA ARG A 7 -28.98 18.77 0.44
C ARG A 7 -27.82 19.38 1.21
N GLN A 8 -27.83 20.70 1.45
CA GLN A 8 -26.72 21.40 2.08
C GLN A 8 -26.60 21.08 3.58
N GLY A 9 -27.72 20.97 4.29
CA GLY A 9 -27.73 20.60 5.72
C GLY A 9 -27.28 19.16 5.99
N HIS A 10 -27.37 18.26 5.01
CA HIS A 10 -26.91 16.87 5.17
C HIS A 10 -25.38 16.75 5.04
N ILE A 11 -24.78 17.50 4.10
CA ILE A 11 -23.32 17.55 3.94
C ILE A 11 -22.69 18.17 5.21
N GLU A 12 -23.25 19.25 5.72
CA GLU A 12 -22.77 19.87 6.97
C GLU A 12 -22.88 18.92 8.16
N SER A 13 -23.90 18.05 8.24
CA SER A 13 -24.02 17.05 9.32
C SER A 13 -23.03 15.88 9.21
N LEU A 14 -22.57 15.52 8.00
CA LEU A 14 -21.55 14.49 7.81
C LEU A 14 -20.16 14.98 8.27
N PHE A 15 -19.93 16.30 8.20
CA PHE A 15 -18.67 16.94 8.58
C PHE A 15 -18.74 17.78 9.87
N SER A 16 -19.87 17.79 10.59
CA SER A 16 -20.09 18.69 11.74
C SER A 16 -19.21 18.41 12.95
N ASN A 17 -18.55 17.26 13.01
CA ASN A 17 -17.48 17.01 13.97
C ASN A 17 -16.18 17.56 13.41
N LEU A 18 -15.84 18.81 13.74
CA LEU A 18 -14.58 19.45 13.37
C LEU A 18 -13.33 18.64 13.77
N SER A 19 -13.45 17.74 14.77
CA SER A 19 -12.42 16.77 15.13
C SER A 19 -12.08 15.79 14.01
N ASN A 20 -12.99 15.57 13.07
CA ASN A 20 -12.82 14.67 11.93
C ASN A 20 -12.19 15.37 10.72
N LEU A 21 -12.10 16.71 10.69
CA LEU A 21 -11.47 17.39 9.55
C LEU A 21 -9.98 17.08 9.43
N PHE A 22 -9.35 16.53 10.45
CA PHE A 22 -7.97 16.06 10.38
C PHE A 22 -7.81 14.80 9.52
N ALA A 23 -8.85 13.97 9.39
CA ALA A 23 -8.81 12.70 8.67
C ALA A 23 -10.08 12.50 7.84
N ILE A 24 -9.93 12.46 6.52
CA ILE A 24 -11.02 12.28 5.57
C ILE A 24 -10.92 10.90 4.96
N LEU A 25 -12.02 10.15 4.97
CA LEU A 25 -12.19 8.91 4.23
C LEU A 25 -13.14 9.16 3.07
N LEU A 26 -12.68 8.94 1.84
CA LEU A 26 -13.47 9.01 0.62
C LEU A 26 -13.68 7.59 0.09
N VAL A 27 -14.92 7.30 -0.27
CA VAL A 27 -15.35 5.98 -0.76
C VAL A 27 -16.21 6.16 -2.02
N PRO A 28 -16.53 5.06 -2.72
CA PRO A 28 -17.37 5.12 -3.92
C PRO A 28 -18.75 5.77 -3.63
N PRO A 29 -19.34 6.52 -4.59
CA PRO A 29 -20.61 7.25 -4.41
C PRO A 29 -21.80 6.39 -3.96
N GLU A 30 -21.76 5.10 -4.20
CA GLU A 30 -22.79 4.10 -3.86
C GLU A 30 -22.93 3.97 -2.34
N TYR A 31 -21.87 4.27 -1.60
CA TYR A 31 -21.81 4.19 -0.14
C TYR A 31 -22.33 5.47 0.54
N GLN A 32 -23.65 5.66 0.51
CA GLN A 32 -24.35 6.87 1.02
C GLN A 32 -24.04 7.27 2.47
N LYS A 33 -23.45 6.37 3.29
CA LYS A 33 -23.07 6.65 4.69
C LYS A 33 -21.80 7.47 4.82
N TYR A 34 -20.96 7.49 3.79
CA TYR A 34 -19.65 8.10 3.81
C TYR A 34 -19.56 9.19 2.73
N PRO A 35 -18.67 10.18 2.89
CA PRO A 35 -18.53 11.22 1.90
C PRO A 35 -17.86 10.71 0.64
N SER A 36 -18.40 11.08 -0.52
CA SER A 36 -17.74 10.86 -1.81
C SER A 36 -16.82 12.03 -2.17
N ALA A 37 -15.92 11.83 -3.14
CA ALA A 37 -15.02 12.88 -3.62
C ALA A 37 -15.79 14.12 -4.14
N ALA A 38 -16.90 13.94 -4.85
CA ALA A 38 -17.74 15.05 -5.32
C ALA A 38 -18.40 15.86 -4.18
N GLN A 39 -18.77 15.20 -3.08
CA GLN A 39 -19.27 15.88 -1.89
C GLN A 39 -18.17 16.68 -1.21
N PHE A 40 -16.96 16.11 -1.14
CA PHE A 40 -15.79 16.79 -0.59
C PHE A 40 -15.36 17.99 -1.45
N GLU A 41 -15.40 17.88 -2.78
CA GLU A 41 -15.21 19.00 -3.69
C GLU A 41 -16.22 20.11 -3.43
N THR A 42 -17.51 19.77 -3.31
CA THR A 42 -18.56 20.75 -3.02
C THR A 42 -18.28 21.49 -1.71
N LEU A 43 -17.81 20.77 -0.69
CA LEU A 43 -17.40 21.36 0.58
C LEU A 43 -16.23 22.33 0.39
N LEU A 44 -15.15 21.90 -0.28
CA LEU A 44 -13.97 22.75 -0.51
C LEU A 44 -14.26 23.95 -1.41
N ARG A 45 -15.16 23.83 -2.39
CA ARG A 45 -15.62 24.98 -3.18
C ARG A 45 -16.35 26.01 -2.34
N SER A 46 -17.16 25.56 -1.38
CA SER A 46 -17.87 26.46 -0.46
C SER A 46 -16.96 27.04 0.63
N SER A 47 -15.97 26.27 1.06
CA SER A 47 -15.14 26.55 2.23
C SER A 47 -13.68 26.11 1.98
N PRO A 48 -12.93 26.80 1.10
CA PRO A 48 -11.61 26.35 0.64
C PRO A 48 -10.56 26.32 1.75
N HIS A 49 -10.74 27.17 2.77
CA HIS A 49 -9.91 27.20 3.97
C HIS A 49 -9.94 25.90 4.78
N LEU A 50 -10.89 24.99 4.52
CA LEU A 50 -10.94 23.69 5.20
C LEU A 50 -9.81 22.75 4.76
N GLY A 51 -9.34 22.85 3.51
CA GLY A 51 -8.28 22.00 2.97
C GLY A 51 -6.98 22.07 3.79
N GLN A 52 -6.66 23.23 4.37
CA GLN A 52 -5.45 23.40 5.19
C GLN A 52 -5.49 22.66 6.53
N TYR A 53 -6.66 22.17 6.98
CA TYR A 53 -6.82 21.43 8.22
C TYR A 53 -6.76 19.91 8.02
N VAL A 54 -6.95 19.44 6.79
CA VAL A 54 -6.82 18.01 6.45
C VAL A 54 -5.37 17.58 6.63
N ARG A 55 -5.17 16.52 7.41
CA ARG A 55 -3.85 15.92 7.68
C ARG A 55 -3.76 14.51 7.13
N TYR A 56 -4.86 13.80 7.03
CA TYR A 56 -4.93 12.44 6.54
C TYR A 56 -6.07 12.33 5.53
N LEU A 57 -5.78 11.70 4.40
CA LEU A 57 -6.77 11.38 3.38
C LEU A 57 -6.62 9.90 3.03
N GLN A 58 -7.73 9.17 3.13
CA GLN A 58 -7.86 7.81 2.66
C GLN A 58 -8.86 7.79 1.51
N VAL A 59 -8.50 7.14 0.41
CA VAL A 59 -9.34 6.93 -0.77
C VAL A 59 -9.44 5.42 -0.99
N LEU A 60 -10.65 4.88 -0.98
CA LEU A 60 -10.91 3.46 -1.21
C LEU A 60 -11.64 3.28 -2.54
N ASP A 61 -11.06 2.52 -3.46
CA ASP A 61 -11.64 2.21 -4.78
C ASP A 61 -12.37 0.86 -4.83
N GLY A 62 -12.37 0.11 -3.73
CA GLY A 62 -12.99 -1.21 -3.67
C GLY A 62 -14.39 -1.20 -3.05
N HIS A 63 -15.24 -2.11 -3.52
CA HIS A 63 -16.20 -2.72 -2.62
C HIS A 63 -15.40 -3.53 -1.60
N ALA A 64 -15.56 -3.26 -0.29
CA ALA A 64 -15.16 -4.25 0.70
C ALA A 64 -15.82 -5.57 0.27
N GLU A 65 -15.04 -6.65 0.13
CA GLU A 65 -15.43 -7.94 -0.47
C GLU A 65 -16.73 -8.53 0.14
N ASP A 66 -17.21 -7.98 1.27
CA ASP A 66 -18.50 -8.27 1.91
C ASP A 66 -19.76 -7.77 1.17
N PHE A 67 -19.63 -6.92 0.16
CA PHE A 67 -20.79 -6.41 -0.58
C PHE A 67 -20.96 -7.18 -1.87
N ASP A 68 -21.49 -8.41 -1.75
CA ASP A 68 -21.98 -9.26 -2.84
C ASP A 68 -23.18 -8.59 -3.55
N LEU A 69 -22.88 -7.54 -4.31
CA LEU A 69 -23.85 -6.72 -5.02
C LEU A 69 -24.10 -7.25 -6.43
N GLY A 70 -23.90 -8.55 -6.69
CA GLY A 70 -24.57 -9.35 -7.73
C GLY A 70 -24.68 -8.81 -9.17
N ASN A 71 -23.94 -7.75 -9.54
CA ASN A 71 -24.01 -7.09 -10.83
C ASN A 71 -22.60 -6.79 -11.31
N ASP A 72 -22.26 -7.36 -12.46
CA ASP A 72 -21.01 -7.20 -13.21
C ASP A 72 -20.80 -5.79 -13.81
N GLU A 73 -21.45 -4.75 -13.26
CA GLU A 73 -21.20 -3.36 -13.65
C GLU A 73 -20.26 -2.75 -12.62
N TRP A 74 -18.98 -3.00 -12.85
CA TRP A 74 -17.88 -2.47 -12.07
C TRP A 74 -17.80 -0.98 -12.36
N ASP A 75 -18.17 -0.15 -11.39
CA ASP A 75 -18.08 1.31 -11.53
C ASP A 75 -16.64 1.72 -11.20
N ASP A 76 -15.81 1.85 -12.24
CA ASP A 76 -14.42 2.38 -12.19
C ASP A 76 -14.44 3.86 -11.76
N TRP A 77 -14.93 4.17 -10.56
CA TRP A 77 -15.19 5.54 -10.17
C TRP A 77 -13.87 6.32 -9.96
N LEU A 78 -12.84 5.73 -9.34
CA LEU A 78 -11.58 6.44 -9.07
C LEU A 78 -10.85 6.84 -10.36
N PRO A 79 -10.69 5.97 -11.37
CA PRO A 79 -10.14 6.37 -12.67
C PRO A 79 -10.88 7.54 -13.33
N ASN A 80 -12.20 7.60 -13.17
CA ASN A 80 -13.06 8.63 -13.78
C ASN A 80 -13.24 9.90 -12.92
N ASP A 81 -12.82 9.89 -11.65
CA ASP A 81 -13.15 10.97 -10.74
C ASP A 81 -12.31 12.23 -11.00
N THR A 82 -12.99 13.30 -11.43
CA THR A 82 -12.41 14.63 -11.59
C THR A 82 -12.48 15.46 -10.31
N SER A 83 -13.20 14.99 -9.30
CA SER A 83 -13.40 15.71 -8.05
C SER A 83 -12.12 15.70 -7.20
N LEU A 84 -11.42 14.57 -7.14
CA LEU A 84 -10.15 14.40 -6.43
C LEU A 84 -9.05 15.27 -7.03
N SER A 85 -8.97 15.37 -8.36
CA SER A 85 -7.99 16.24 -9.01
C SER A 85 -8.19 17.72 -8.65
N PHE A 86 -9.43 18.13 -8.38
CA PHE A 86 -9.73 19.42 -7.76
C PHE A 86 -9.37 19.49 -6.26
N CYS A 87 -9.72 18.47 -5.48
CA CYS A 87 -9.57 18.50 -4.02
C CYS A 87 -8.11 18.48 -3.55
N LEU A 88 -7.28 17.60 -4.14
CA LEU A 88 -5.93 17.32 -3.68
C LEU A 88 -5.04 18.57 -3.60
N PRO A 89 -4.97 19.47 -4.59
CA PRO A 89 -4.16 20.69 -4.50
C PRO A 89 -4.48 21.61 -3.31
N HIS A 90 -5.67 21.50 -2.71
CA HIS A 90 -6.05 22.27 -1.52
C HIS A 90 -5.51 21.70 -0.20
N LEU A 91 -4.98 20.48 -0.20
CA LEU A 91 -4.54 19.75 1.00
C LEU A 91 -3.06 20.00 1.30
N VAL A 92 -2.64 21.26 1.29
CA VAL A 92 -1.22 21.71 1.40
C VAL A 92 -0.52 21.34 2.71
N GLN A 93 -1.23 20.75 3.67
CA GLN A 93 -0.71 20.30 4.96
C GLN A 93 -0.93 18.80 5.17
N LEU A 94 -1.22 18.06 4.10
CA LEU A 94 -1.41 16.62 4.15
C LEU A 94 -0.15 15.94 4.70
N ARG A 95 -0.35 15.04 5.66
CA ARG A 95 0.69 14.25 6.33
C ARG A 95 0.60 12.78 5.99
N GLY A 96 -0.60 12.26 5.74
CA GLY A 96 -0.81 10.90 5.30
C GLY A 96 -1.76 10.81 4.12
N LEU A 97 -1.39 9.99 3.15
CA LEU A 97 -2.21 9.64 2.01
C LEU A 97 -2.29 8.12 1.90
N VAL A 98 -3.50 7.59 1.86
CA VAL A 98 -3.77 6.17 1.64
C VAL A 98 -4.66 6.05 0.41
N ILE A 99 -4.23 5.29 -0.59
CA ILE A 99 -5.01 5.01 -1.79
C ILE A 99 -5.07 3.50 -1.98
N SER A 100 -6.24 2.94 -1.74
CA SER A 100 -6.53 1.54 -2.03
C SER A 100 -7.20 1.44 -3.38
N HIS A 101 -6.43 1.19 -4.43
CA HIS A 101 -6.95 0.99 -5.78
C HIS A 101 -7.24 -0.49 -6.02
N ARG A 102 -8.32 -0.83 -6.70
CA ARG A 102 -8.59 -2.21 -7.09
C ARG A 102 -7.96 -2.47 -8.45
N GLN A 103 -6.98 -3.37 -8.52
CA GLN A 103 -6.46 -3.81 -9.82
C GLN A 103 -7.39 -4.83 -10.45
N ASP A 104 -7.88 -4.51 -11.65
CA ASP A 104 -8.34 -5.53 -12.60
C ASP A 104 -7.28 -5.65 -13.70
N ILE A 105 -6.48 -6.72 -13.63
CA ILE A 105 -5.30 -6.96 -14.46
C ILE A 105 -5.53 -6.69 -15.97
N PRO A 106 -6.63 -7.14 -16.61
CA PRO A 106 -6.88 -6.87 -18.03
C PRO A 106 -7.07 -5.38 -18.40
N PHE A 107 -7.40 -4.50 -17.44
CA PHE A 107 -7.79 -3.11 -17.73
C PHE A 107 -6.89 -2.06 -17.12
N TRP A 108 -5.77 -2.44 -16.50
CA TRP A 108 -4.91 -1.52 -15.78
C TRP A 108 -4.40 -0.34 -16.61
N SER A 109 -3.96 -0.59 -17.85
CA SER A 109 -3.50 0.46 -18.76
C SER A 109 -4.61 1.46 -19.12
N LEU A 110 -5.85 0.98 -19.24
CA LEU A 110 -7.03 1.82 -19.49
C LEU A 110 -7.37 2.66 -18.24
N GLN A 111 -7.39 2.06 -17.05
CA GLN A 111 -7.63 2.79 -15.80
C GLN A 111 -6.59 3.88 -15.58
N MET A 112 -5.31 3.59 -15.80
CA MET A 112 -4.24 4.59 -15.71
C MET A 112 -4.42 5.73 -16.72
N ARG A 113 -4.84 5.43 -17.95
CA ARG A 113 -5.19 6.46 -18.94
C ARG A 113 -6.26 7.40 -18.42
N MET A 114 -7.32 6.84 -17.86
CA MET A 114 -8.47 7.59 -17.35
C MET A 114 -8.04 8.47 -16.17
N MET A 115 -7.19 7.97 -15.26
CA MET A 115 -6.61 8.78 -14.18
C MET A 115 -5.73 9.94 -14.70
N VAL A 116 -5.04 9.75 -15.83
CA VAL A 116 -4.30 10.83 -16.49
C VAL A 116 -5.26 11.85 -17.09
N GLU A 117 -6.28 11.38 -17.82
CA GLU A 117 -7.29 12.24 -18.49
C GLU A 117 -8.16 13.02 -17.49
N SER A 118 -8.45 12.45 -16.31
CA SER A 118 -9.18 13.11 -15.22
C SER A 118 -8.33 14.13 -14.43
N GLY A 119 -7.01 14.15 -14.68
CA GLY A 119 -6.04 14.98 -13.99
C GLY A 119 -5.64 14.45 -12.61
N LEU A 120 -6.12 13.28 -12.19
CA LEU A 120 -5.80 12.68 -10.89
C LEU A 120 -4.30 12.41 -10.75
N VAL A 121 -3.65 11.86 -11.77
CA VAL A 121 -2.20 11.60 -11.75
C VAL A 121 -1.40 12.88 -11.49
N ALA A 122 -1.74 13.98 -12.16
CA ALA A 122 -1.06 15.26 -11.97
C ALA A 122 -1.24 15.78 -10.53
N ALA A 123 -2.46 15.69 -10.00
CA ALA A 123 -2.75 16.10 -8.63
C ALA A 123 -2.04 15.24 -7.57
N LEU A 124 -1.89 13.93 -7.83
CA LEU A 124 -1.11 13.03 -6.97
C LEU A 124 0.37 13.40 -7.00
N ILE A 125 0.96 13.68 -8.16
CA ILE A 125 2.36 14.12 -8.27
C ILE A 125 2.62 15.35 -7.39
N ASP A 126 1.69 16.32 -7.37
CA ASP A 126 1.82 17.52 -6.55
C ASP A 126 1.75 17.21 -5.05
N ILE A 127 0.86 16.30 -4.64
CA ILE A 127 0.72 15.86 -3.24
C ILE A 127 1.95 15.11 -2.76
N LEU A 128 2.49 14.20 -3.59
CA LEU A 128 3.64 13.36 -3.21
C LEU A 128 4.92 14.18 -2.99
N ARG A 129 4.98 15.37 -3.59
CA ARG A 129 6.06 16.33 -3.38
C ARG A 129 5.89 17.20 -2.14
N LEU A 130 4.79 17.08 -1.40
CA LEU A 130 4.57 17.88 -0.20
C LEU A 130 5.59 17.53 0.88
N PRO A 131 6.35 18.50 1.42
CA PRO A 131 7.29 18.26 2.52
C PRO A 131 6.63 17.82 3.82
N SER A 132 5.32 18.04 3.95
CA SER A 132 4.51 17.61 5.10
C SER A 132 4.13 16.14 5.04
N LEU A 133 4.18 15.50 3.86
CA LEU A 133 3.78 14.11 3.67
C LEU A 133 4.80 13.20 4.34
N ARG A 134 4.35 12.46 5.35
CA ARG A 134 5.14 11.51 6.15
C ARG A 134 4.69 10.07 5.95
N LEU A 135 3.43 9.86 5.60
CA LEU A 135 2.83 8.56 5.37
C LEU A 135 2.31 8.47 3.94
N PHE A 136 2.67 7.39 3.28
CA PHE A 136 2.08 7.02 2.01
C PHE A 136 1.80 5.53 1.99
N GLU A 137 0.55 5.17 1.72
CA GLU A 137 0.12 3.80 1.51
C GLU A 137 -0.54 3.72 0.15
N ILE A 138 -0.07 2.78 -0.67
CA ILE A 138 -0.65 2.49 -1.97
C ILE A 138 -0.88 1.00 -2.12
N GLU A 139 -2.03 0.68 -2.68
CA GLU A 139 -2.38 -0.66 -3.14
C GLU A 139 -2.64 -0.60 -4.64
N CYS A 140 -2.05 -1.53 -5.39
CA CYS A 140 -2.27 -1.64 -6.84
C CYS A 140 -1.98 -0.34 -7.60
N PHE A 141 -0.95 0.40 -7.24
CA PHE A 141 -0.58 1.67 -7.87
C PHE A 141 0.84 1.62 -8.42
N PRO A 142 1.19 2.38 -9.48
CA PRO A 142 2.53 2.30 -10.06
C PRO A 142 3.59 2.68 -9.03
N ILE A 143 4.49 1.76 -8.74
CA ILE A 143 5.52 1.96 -7.71
C ILE A 143 6.46 3.14 -8.02
N GLY A 144 6.55 3.56 -9.28
CA GLY A 144 7.30 4.74 -9.71
C GLY A 144 6.84 6.06 -9.07
N PHE A 145 5.66 6.14 -8.45
CA PHE A 145 5.24 7.32 -7.69
C PHE A 145 6.10 7.56 -6.43
N ILE A 146 6.70 6.51 -5.88
CA ILE A 146 7.49 6.58 -4.64
C ILE A 146 8.73 7.47 -4.82
N GLN A 147 9.31 7.54 -6.03
CA GLN A 147 10.48 8.39 -6.32
C GLN A 147 10.19 9.89 -6.11
N LEU A 148 8.90 10.29 -6.12
CA LEU A 148 8.50 11.68 -5.92
C LEU A 148 8.49 12.07 -4.43
N CYS A 149 8.59 11.09 -3.55
CA CYS A 149 8.36 11.23 -2.12
C CYS A 149 9.67 11.38 -1.33
N GLN A 150 10.14 12.61 -1.19
CA GLN A 150 11.44 12.88 -0.55
C GLN A 150 11.42 12.92 0.99
N SER A 151 10.25 12.82 1.61
CA SER A 151 10.03 13.17 3.02
C SER A 151 9.22 12.12 3.80
N ILE A 152 9.03 10.94 3.21
CA ILE A 152 8.25 9.87 3.81
C ILE A 152 9.03 9.22 4.96
N ASP A 153 8.34 9.05 6.09
CA ASP A 153 8.79 8.29 7.24
C ASP A 153 8.18 6.87 7.24
N TYR A 154 6.96 6.72 6.70
CA TYR A 154 6.19 5.47 6.64
C TYR A 154 5.69 5.19 5.22
N LEU A 155 6.13 4.07 4.63
CA LEU A 155 5.71 3.61 3.32
C LEU A 155 5.05 2.24 3.43
N ALA A 156 3.82 2.12 2.93
CA ALA A 156 3.14 0.84 2.79
C ALA A 156 2.83 0.54 1.32
N LEU A 157 3.20 -0.66 0.86
CA LEU A 157 3.04 -1.13 -0.51
C LEU A 157 2.26 -2.42 -0.49
N SER A 158 1.04 -2.42 -1.04
CA SER A 158 0.25 -3.64 -1.22
C SER A 158 0.15 -3.98 -2.70
N LYS A 159 0.46 -5.24 -3.03
CA LYS A 159 0.50 -5.74 -4.41
C LYS A 159 1.31 -4.81 -5.33
N PRO A 160 2.61 -4.59 -5.02
CA PRO A 160 3.42 -3.68 -5.82
C PRO A 160 3.47 -4.18 -7.26
N ASP A 161 2.78 -3.49 -8.15
CA ASP A 161 2.73 -3.85 -9.56
C ASP A 161 4.02 -3.39 -10.26
N TRP A 162 4.75 -4.37 -10.75
CA TRP A 162 5.94 -4.19 -11.59
C TRP A 162 5.64 -4.51 -13.07
N ALA A 163 4.44 -4.99 -13.39
CA ALA A 163 4.04 -5.33 -14.73
C ALA A 163 4.00 -4.07 -15.60
N LEU A 164 4.76 -4.14 -16.68
CA LEU A 164 5.02 -3.04 -17.60
C LEU A 164 3.70 -2.53 -18.20
N ILE A 165 3.48 -1.22 -18.11
CA ILE A 165 2.59 -0.54 -19.05
C ILE A 165 3.39 -0.40 -20.36
N GLU A 166 3.50 -1.47 -21.15
CA GLU A 166 4.31 -1.49 -22.39
C GLU A 166 3.78 -0.52 -23.48
N ASP A 167 2.51 -0.12 -23.38
CA ASP A 167 1.80 0.59 -24.46
C ASP A 167 1.54 2.10 -24.21
N PHE A 168 2.05 2.69 -23.13
CA PHE A 168 1.86 4.13 -22.89
C PHE A 168 3.07 4.97 -23.31
N GLU A 169 2.85 5.90 -24.25
CA GLU A 169 3.72 7.07 -24.51
C GLU A 169 3.70 8.08 -23.35
N LEU A 170 3.67 7.61 -22.10
CA LEU A 170 4.05 8.48 -20.99
C LEU A 170 5.54 8.81 -21.15
N PRO A 171 5.99 10.00 -20.74
CA PRO A 171 7.41 10.40 -20.83
C PRO A 171 8.35 9.58 -19.93
N VAL A 172 7.87 8.45 -19.39
CA VAL A 172 8.58 7.53 -18.52
C VAL A 172 8.71 6.21 -19.29
N ARG A 173 9.86 5.99 -19.93
CA ARG A 173 10.21 4.68 -20.47
C ARG A 173 10.47 3.75 -19.29
N TYR A 174 9.60 2.79 -19.04
CA TYR A 174 9.84 1.76 -18.03
C TYR A 174 10.73 0.68 -18.64
N VAL A 175 11.99 0.66 -18.22
CA VAL A 175 12.86 -0.51 -18.35
C VAL A 175 12.41 -1.51 -17.27
N MET A 176 12.67 -2.80 -17.44
CA MET A 176 12.52 -3.87 -16.42
C MET A 176 13.28 -3.62 -15.08
N GLU A 177 13.76 -2.41 -14.87
CA GLU A 177 14.49 -1.97 -13.69
C GLU A 177 13.51 -1.44 -12.66
N ASP A 178 13.84 -1.66 -11.38
CA ASP A 178 13.09 -1.08 -10.27
C ASP A 178 13.09 0.45 -10.42
N PRO A 179 11.92 1.10 -10.59
CA PRO A 179 11.88 2.54 -10.78
C PRO A 179 12.15 3.32 -9.49
N ILE A 180 12.25 2.64 -8.35
CA ILE A 180 12.47 3.26 -7.05
C ILE A 180 13.97 3.35 -6.80
N GLN A 181 14.45 4.58 -6.57
CA GLN A 181 15.79 4.83 -6.06
C GLN A 181 15.78 4.68 -4.54
N TRP A 182 15.86 3.43 -4.07
CA TRP A 182 15.70 3.08 -2.65
C TRP A 182 16.74 3.72 -1.73
N ASP A 183 17.92 4.04 -2.26
CA ASP A 183 18.99 4.74 -1.54
C ASP A 183 18.70 6.24 -1.33
N GLU A 184 17.75 6.81 -2.07
CA GLU A 184 17.28 8.20 -1.89
C GLU A 184 16.18 8.33 -0.82
N LEU A 185 15.58 7.22 -0.36
CA LEU A 185 14.54 7.22 0.68
C LEU A 185 15.13 7.27 2.10
N TRP A 186 16.09 8.17 2.33
CA TRP A 186 16.88 8.23 3.57
C TRP A 186 16.09 8.66 4.82
N PHE A 187 14.88 9.19 4.67
CA PHE A 187 13.97 9.47 5.78
C PHE A 187 13.12 8.28 6.19
N LEU A 188 13.04 7.23 5.37
CA LEU A 188 12.15 6.11 5.59
C LEU A 188 12.53 5.36 6.88
N LYS A 189 11.59 5.31 7.82
CA LYS A 189 11.73 4.61 9.11
C LYS A 189 10.91 3.35 9.16
N PHE A 190 9.78 3.30 8.46
CA PHE A 190 8.86 2.18 8.48
C PHE A 190 8.51 1.79 7.06
N LEU A 191 8.68 0.51 6.76
CA LEU A 191 8.32 -0.09 5.49
C LEU A 191 7.37 -1.26 5.76
N ASP A 192 6.17 -1.21 5.19
CA ASP A 192 5.21 -2.32 5.16
C ASP A 192 5.06 -2.76 3.70
N VAL A 193 5.32 -4.03 3.40
CA VAL A 193 5.23 -4.57 2.05
C VAL A 193 4.36 -5.82 2.07
N ARG A 194 3.27 -5.80 1.31
CA ARG A 194 2.37 -6.92 1.10
C ARG A 194 2.50 -7.39 -0.33
N ILE A 195 2.97 -8.61 -0.47
CA ILE A 195 3.36 -9.21 -1.73
C ILE A 195 2.42 -10.38 -2.02
N GLU A 196 1.97 -10.49 -3.26
CA GLU A 196 1.34 -11.70 -3.78
C GLU A 196 2.41 -12.51 -4.53
N CYS A 197 2.48 -13.80 -4.22
CA CYS A 197 3.44 -14.75 -4.75
C CYS A 197 2.68 -15.93 -5.36
N GLU A 198 2.65 -15.98 -6.69
CA GLU A 198 2.27 -17.18 -7.44
C GLU A 198 3.45 -18.17 -7.44
N TYR A 199 3.22 -19.43 -7.07
CA TYR A 199 4.31 -20.42 -6.98
C TYR A 199 5.01 -20.68 -8.33
N HIS A 200 4.27 -20.61 -9.44
CA HIS A 200 4.81 -20.92 -10.77
C HIS A 200 5.81 -19.86 -11.30
N GLN A 201 5.77 -18.62 -10.81
CA GLN A 201 6.66 -17.56 -11.30
C GLN A 201 8.09 -17.65 -10.75
N VAL A 202 8.33 -18.41 -9.67
CA VAL A 202 9.67 -18.59 -9.08
C VAL A 202 10.62 -19.32 -10.06
N HIS A 203 10.09 -20.16 -10.96
CA HIS A 203 10.90 -21.01 -11.84
C HIS A 203 11.18 -20.40 -13.22
N ALA A 204 10.41 -19.39 -13.66
CA ALA A 204 10.51 -18.84 -15.02
C ALA A 204 11.64 -17.81 -15.22
N GLY A 205 12.52 -17.62 -14.23
CA GLY A 205 13.60 -16.62 -14.29
C GLY A 205 13.13 -15.17 -14.11
N GLY A 206 11.84 -14.96 -13.79
CA GLY A 206 11.35 -13.70 -13.27
C GLY A 206 11.94 -13.42 -11.90
N VAL A 207 12.30 -12.17 -11.61
CA VAL A 207 12.67 -11.81 -10.25
C VAL A 207 11.39 -11.80 -9.42
N GLY A 208 11.08 -12.92 -8.77
CA GLY A 208 9.90 -13.03 -7.93
C GLY A 208 9.82 -11.86 -6.92
N SER A 209 8.61 -11.43 -6.58
CA SER A 209 8.36 -10.23 -5.77
C SER A 209 9.16 -10.20 -4.46
N LEU A 210 9.40 -11.34 -3.82
CA LEU A 210 10.27 -11.43 -2.63
C LEU A 210 11.75 -11.12 -2.94
N MET A 211 12.26 -11.54 -4.10
CA MET A 211 13.62 -11.19 -4.55
C MET A 211 13.73 -9.72 -4.94
N TRP A 212 12.66 -9.11 -5.44
CA TRP A 212 12.59 -7.65 -5.60
C TRP A 212 12.75 -6.95 -4.24
N LEU A 213 11.99 -7.35 -3.23
CA LEU A 213 12.13 -6.77 -1.88
C LEU A 213 13.55 -6.93 -1.32
N ILE A 214 14.18 -8.08 -1.53
CA ILE A 214 15.57 -8.31 -1.11
C ILE A 214 16.53 -7.34 -1.80
N ARG A 215 16.34 -7.06 -3.11
CA ARG A 215 17.16 -6.06 -3.82
C ARG A 215 16.91 -4.65 -3.27
N ALA A 216 15.66 -4.26 -3.09
CA ALA A 216 15.28 -2.99 -2.49
C ALA A 216 15.97 -2.78 -1.13
N LEU A 217 15.90 -3.78 -0.25
CA LEU A 217 16.55 -3.75 1.06
C LEU A 217 18.09 -3.68 0.97
N LYS A 218 18.70 -4.34 -0.02
CA LYS A 218 20.16 -4.24 -0.27
C LYS A 218 20.56 -2.83 -0.70
N GLU A 219 19.77 -2.19 -1.56
CA GLU A 219 20.01 -0.81 -1.99
C GLU A 219 19.85 0.17 -0.83
N MET A 220 18.77 0.07 -0.06
CA MET A 220 18.55 0.88 1.15
C MET A 220 19.69 0.76 2.16
N SER A 221 20.19 -0.47 2.40
CA SER A 221 21.29 -0.71 3.34
C SER A 221 22.65 -0.26 2.81
N SER A 222 22.81 -0.15 1.50
CA SER A 222 24.05 0.31 0.84
C SER A 222 24.08 1.82 0.60
N ALA A 223 23.01 2.54 0.94
CA ALA A 223 22.92 3.99 0.81
C ALA A 223 24.09 4.67 1.54
N SER A 224 24.67 5.71 0.93
CA SER A 224 25.81 6.45 1.50
C SER A 224 25.52 7.09 2.86
N SER A 225 24.26 7.39 3.13
CA SER A 225 23.73 7.94 4.38
C SER A 225 23.45 6.87 5.44
N GLY A 226 23.49 5.59 5.06
CA GLY A 226 23.05 4.45 5.86
C GLY A 226 21.52 4.36 5.97
N SER A 227 21.00 3.13 6.08
CA SER A 227 19.57 2.93 6.27
C SER A 227 19.10 3.47 7.63
N ARG A 228 17.96 4.16 7.64
CA ARG A 228 17.25 4.63 8.87
C ARG A 228 16.07 3.75 9.25
N LEU A 229 15.91 2.61 8.60
CA LEU A 229 14.79 1.71 8.82
C LEU A 229 14.75 1.25 10.28
N GLU A 230 13.66 1.56 10.97
CA GLU A 230 13.38 1.21 12.37
C GLU A 230 12.38 0.04 12.46
N GLY A 231 11.45 -0.06 11.51
CA GLY A 231 10.46 -1.12 11.44
C GLY A 231 10.26 -1.64 10.03
N LEU A 232 10.11 -2.96 9.91
CA LEU A 232 9.78 -3.63 8.65
C LEU A 232 8.62 -4.59 8.89
N VAL A 233 7.59 -4.54 8.06
CA VAL A 233 6.55 -5.56 7.95
C VAL A 233 6.62 -6.13 6.55
N VAL A 234 6.68 -7.45 6.45
CA VAL A 234 6.63 -8.17 5.17
C VAL A 234 5.50 -9.17 5.25
N GLN A 235 4.47 -8.96 4.47
CA GLN A 235 3.41 -9.93 4.25
C GLN A 235 3.60 -10.59 2.89
N VAL A 236 3.58 -11.92 2.88
CA VAL A 236 3.60 -12.70 1.65
C VAL A 236 2.34 -13.54 1.60
N ASN A 237 1.49 -13.27 0.62
CA ASN A 237 0.32 -14.06 0.30
C ASN A 237 0.72 -15.06 -0.79
N TYR A 238 0.68 -16.35 -0.47
CA TYR A 238 0.94 -17.42 -1.42
C TYR A 238 -0.35 -17.85 -2.09
N GLU A 239 -0.35 -17.90 -3.43
CA GLU A 239 -1.42 -18.52 -4.21
C GLU A 239 -0.96 -19.92 -4.59
N SER A 240 -1.36 -20.92 -3.80
CA SER A 240 -0.96 -22.32 -3.98
C SER A 240 -1.64 -22.95 -5.19
N ASP A 241 -0.84 -23.27 -6.21
CA ASP A 241 -1.16 -24.32 -7.17
C ASP A 241 -0.54 -25.63 -6.63
N ASP A 242 -1.35 -26.69 -6.54
CA ASP A 242 -1.12 -27.96 -5.80
C ASP A 242 0.19 -28.73 -6.09
N GLU A 243 1.06 -28.26 -6.97
CA GLU A 243 2.20 -29.03 -7.47
C GLU A 243 3.54 -28.27 -7.33
N CYS A 244 4.37 -28.76 -6.40
CA CYS A 244 5.77 -28.40 -6.12
C CYS A 244 6.04 -27.11 -5.34
N ILE A 245 6.02 -27.23 -4.00
CA ILE A 245 6.94 -26.42 -3.16
C ILE A 245 8.33 -27.01 -3.34
N ASP A 246 9.13 -26.42 -4.23
CA ASP A 246 10.57 -26.73 -4.28
C ASP A 246 11.23 -26.32 -2.96
N ASP A 247 12.23 -27.05 -2.49
CA ASP A 247 12.89 -26.83 -1.19
C ASP A 247 13.69 -25.52 -1.10
N ASP A 248 13.60 -24.65 -2.12
CA ASP A 248 14.39 -23.44 -2.26
C ASP A 248 13.86 -22.28 -1.38
N LEU A 249 14.06 -22.41 -0.06
CA LEU A 249 13.87 -21.35 0.93
C LEU A 249 14.94 -20.24 0.83
N HIS A 250 15.77 -20.21 -0.23
CA HIS A 250 16.90 -19.28 -0.34
C HIS A 250 16.51 -17.80 -0.23
N PRO A 251 15.39 -17.30 -0.82
CA PRO A 251 15.00 -15.90 -0.65
C PRO A 251 14.71 -15.55 0.81
N TRP A 252 13.94 -16.39 1.52
CA TRP A 252 13.65 -16.20 2.94
C TRP A 252 14.91 -16.24 3.80
N LYS A 253 15.79 -17.21 3.56
CA LYS A 253 17.07 -17.30 4.25
C LYS A 253 17.89 -16.02 4.06
N THR A 254 17.96 -15.52 2.82
CA THR A 254 18.66 -14.28 2.48
C THR A 254 18.06 -13.09 3.21
N LEU A 255 16.74 -12.92 3.16
CA LEU A 255 16.01 -11.86 3.85
C LEU A 255 16.29 -11.89 5.36
N ILE A 256 16.09 -13.03 6.01
CA ILE A 256 16.28 -13.17 7.46
C ILE A 256 17.72 -12.90 7.86
N THR A 257 18.71 -13.44 7.12
CA THR A 257 20.13 -13.15 7.36
C THR A 257 20.45 -11.66 7.25
N MET A 258 19.88 -10.96 6.26
CA MET A 258 20.05 -9.50 6.12
C MET A 258 19.45 -8.74 7.31
N LEU A 259 18.21 -9.06 7.71
CA LEU A 259 17.52 -8.36 8.80
C LEU A 259 18.19 -8.55 10.17
N ARG A 260 18.86 -9.68 10.39
CA ARG A 260 19.65 -9.94 11.60
C ARG A 260 21.00 -9.24 11.61
N THR A 261 21.61 -9.10 10.44
CA THR A 261 22.94 -8.53 10.33
C THR A 261 22.86 -7.00 10.48
N ARG A 262 23.18 -6.53 11.69
CA ARG A 262 23.15 -5.10 12.09
C ARG A 262 23.92 -4.15 11.18
N VAL A 263 24.88 -4.66 10.42
CA VAL A 263 25.62 -3.87 9.42
C VAL A 263 24.69 -3.34 8.33
N TYR A 264 23.67 -4.10 7.92
CA TYR A 264 22.71 -3.64 6.92
C TYR A 264 21.70 -2.65 7.50
N PHE A 265 21.19 -2.93 8.71
CA PHE A 265 20.15 -2.12 9.34
C PHE A 265 20.48 -1.83 10.82
N PRO A 266 21.34 -0.83 11.09
CA PRO A 266 21.78 -0.54 12.45
C PRO A 266 20.65 -0.07 13.37
N TYR A 267 19.61 0.55 12.83
CA TYR A 267 18.48 1.10 13.60
C TYR A 267 17.24 0.21 13.64
N LEU A 268 17.24 -0.97 13.00
CA LEU A 268 16.07 -1.84 12.95
C LEU A 268 15.72 -2.35 14.35
N LYS A 269 14.51 -2.06 14.81
CA LYS A 269 14.00 -2.47 16.13
C LYS A 269 13.03 -3.64 16.01
N ARG A 270 12.20 -3.62 14.97
CA ARG A 270 11.12 -4.59 14.74
C ARG A 270 11.14 -5.08 13.30
N ALA A 271 11.02 -6.39 13.12
CA ALA A 271 10.77 -7.00 11.83
C ALA A 271 9.63 -8.01 11.98
N GLU A 272 8.56 -7.84 11.22
CA GLU A 272 7.40 -8.72 11.25
C GLU A 272 7.25 -9.42 9.92
N LEU A 273 7.15 -10.74 9.95
CA LEU A 273 6.99 -11.57 8.76
C LEU A 273 5.63 -12.26 8.84
N ARG A 274 4.69 -11.82 8.00
CA ARG A 274 3.36 -12.40 7.87
C ARG A 274 3.36 -13.31 6.64
N ILE A 275 2.95 -14.55 6.83
CA ILE A 275 2.77 -15.49 5.73
C ILE A 275 1.30 -15.85 5.71
N ALA A 276 0.65 -15.53 4.61
CA ALA A 276 -0.72 -15.91 4.37
C ALA A 276 -0.79 -16.90 3.21
N ASP A 277 -1.67 -17.87 3.35
CA ASP A 277 -2.04 -18.76 2.26
C ASP A 277 -3.43 -18.34 1.75
N ALA A 278 -3.51 -18.11 0.43
CA ALA A 278 -4.72 -17.73 -0.28
C ALA A 278 -5.42 -18.90 -0.96
N GLY A 279 -4.91 -20.13 -0.80
CA GLY A 279 -5.53 -21.33 -1.38
C GLY A 279 -7.01 -21.46 -1.01
N GLU A 280 -7.84 -21.79 -2.00
CA GLU A 280 -9.22 -22.20 -1.77
C GLU A 280 -9.22 -23.38 -0.78
N ARG A 281 -10.18 -23.40 0.15
CA ARG A 281 -10.30 -24.35 1.27
C ARG A 281 -10.50 -25.83 0.88
N SER A 282 -9.81 -26.35 -0.11
CA SER A 282 -10.09 -27.67 -0.69
C SER A 282 -9.64 -28.82 0.21
N ASP A 283 -8.65 -28.65 1.09
CA ASP A 283 -8.33 -29.62 2.14
C ASP A 283 -7.58 -28.99 3.32
N GLU A 284 -8.19 -28.95 4.52
CA GLU A 284 -7.55 -28.51 5.78
C GLU A 284 -6.26 -29.30 6.12
N ASN A 285 -6.03 -30.45 5.47
CA ASN A 285 -4.84 -31.26 5.65
C ASN A 285 -3.65 -30.85 4.76
N ASN A 286 -3.84 -29.96 3.80
CA ASN A 286 -2.82 -29.50 2.84
C ASN A 286 -2.38 -28.06 3.08
N MET A 287 -2.39 -27.58 4.33
CA MET A 287 -1.78 -26.28 4.63
C MET A 287 -0.30 -26.32 4.16
N PRO A 288 0.14 -25.36 3.33
CA PRO A 288 1.45 -25.44 2.69
C PRO A 288 2.54 -25.47 3.76
N ASP A 289 3.47 -26.41 3.59
CA ASP A 289 4.61 -26.68 4.49
C ASP A 289 5.54 -25.45 4.68
N ILE A 290 5.30 -24.36 3.94
CA ILE A 290 6.10 -23.13 4.01
C ILE A 290 6.03 -22.43 5.36
N VAL A 291 4.86 -22.39 6.00
CA VAL A 291 4.70 -21.71 7.30
C VAL A 291 5.54 -22.38 8.39
N PRO A 292 5.39 -23.70 8.66
CA PRO A 292 6.25 -24.40 9.60
C PRO A 292 7.74 -24.26 9.27
N ARG A 293 8.11 -24.37 7.98
CA ARG A 293 9.51 -24.24 7.54
C ARG A 293 10.11 -22.86 7.81
N VAL A 294 9.40 -21.77 7.53
CA VAL A 294 9.90 -20.41 7.81
C VAL A 294 9.98 -20.17 9.31
N ALA A 295 9.00 -20.64 10.08
CA ALA A 295 9.05 -20.55 11.54
C ALA A 295 10.24 -21.32 12.13
N ASP A 296 10.51 -22.53 11.65
CA ASP A 296 11.63 -23.34 12.11
C ASP A 296 12.98 -22.78 11.68
N MET A 297 13.05 -22.17 10.49
CA MET A 297 14.23 -21.41 10.05
C MET A 297 14.52 -20.22 10.98
N ILE A 298 13.50 -19.48 11.40
CA ILE A 298 13.66 -18.35 12.33
C ILE A 298 14.13 -18.84 13.70
N LYS A 299 13.51 -19.90 14.24
CA LYS A 299 13.96 -20.53 15.50
C LYS A 299 15.40 -21.02 15.43
N PHE A 300 15.77 -21.68 14.34
CA PHE A 300 17.12 -22.19 14.13
C PHE A 300 18.14 -21.04 14.13
N LEU A 301 17.81 -19.92 13.48
CA LEU A 301 18.69 -18.77 13.44
C LEU A 301 18.73 -18.05 14.81
N ASP A 302 17.61 -17.97 15.56
CA ASP A 302 17.56 -17.36 16.90
C ASP A 302 18.39 -18.11 17.93
N ALA A 303 18.46 -19.44 17.84
CA ALA A 303 19.29 -20.24 18.72
C ALA A 303 20.79 -19.93 18.59
N ASN A 304 21.21 -19.27 17.49
CA ASN A 304 22.61 -19.08 17.13
C ASN A 304 23.12 -17.63 17.25
N GLU A 305 22.27 -16.64 17.58
CA GLU A 305 22.68 -15.23 17.59
C GLU A 305 22.05 -14.40 18.74
N HIS A 306 22.80 -13.44 19.26
CA HIS A 306 22.31 -12.41 20.19
C HIS A 306 21.64 -11.25 19.42
N SER A 307 20.58 -11.55 18.66
CA SER A 307 19.80 -10.51 17.97
C SER A 307 18.98 -9.68 18.97
N THR A 308 18.91 -8.37 18.73
CA THR A 308 18.03 -7.42 19.44
C THR A 308 16.80 -7.04 18.61
N VAL A 309 16.64 -7.61 17.42
CA VAL A 309 15.46 -7.41 16.57
C VAL A 309 14.37 -8.39 17.01
N ILE A 310 13.18 -7.86 17.28
CA ILE A 310 12.00 -8.69 17.56
C ILE A 310 11.48 -9.21 16.22
N PHE A 311 11.41 -10.53 16.08
CA PHE A 311 10.81 -11.23 14.96
C PHE A 311 9.48 -11.82 15.37
N ASP A 312 8.40 -11.34 14.77
CA ASP A 312 7.08 -11.92 14.92
C ASP A 312 6.69 -12.61 13.61
N VAL A 313 6.25 -13.87 13.72
CA VAL A 313 5.79 -14.68 12.59
C VAL A 313 4.31 -14.94 12.77
N PHE A 314 3.51 -14.42 11.85
CA PHE A 314 2.08 -14.65 11.83
C PHE A 314 1.72 -15.53 10.64
N ALA A 315 0.95 -16.57 10.92
CA ALA A 315 0.35 -17.42 9.92
C ALA A 315 -1.16 -17.34 10.06
N ALA A 316 -1.83 -16.92 9.00
CA ALA A 316 -3.28 -16.97 8.90
C ALA A 316 -3.70 -17.20 7.45
N TRP A 317 -4.97 -17.53 7.28
CA TRP A 317 -5.60 -17.56 5.96
C TRP A 317 -5.69 -16.14 5.39
N SER A 318 -5.49 -15.96 4.09
CA SER A 318 -5.41 -14.63 3.42
C SER A 318 -6.62 -13.73 3.69
N GLU A 319 -7.84 -14.30 3.76
CA GLU A 319 -9.08 -13.61 4.09
C GLU A 319 -9.02 -12.89 5.45
N TYR A 320 -8.21 -13.39 6.39
CA TYR A 320 -8.11 -12.84 7.74
C TYR A 320 -7.26 -11.56 7.83
N PHE A 321 -6.30 -11.36 6.91
CA PHE A 321 -5.42 -10.19 6.92
C PHE A 321 -6.01 -8.99 6.16
N ARG A 322 -6.76 -9.22 5.08
CA ARG A 322 -7.31 -8.13 4.24
C ARG A 322 -8.27 -7.19 5.02
N PHE A 323 -9.04 -7.74 5.96
CA PHE A 323 -10.12 -6.98 6.61
C PHE A 323 -9.68 -6.13 7.82
N ASN A 324 -8.71 -6.59 8.61
CA ASN A 324 -8.31 -5.88 9.83
C ASN A 324 -7.25 -4.79 9.57
N ASP A 325 -6.44 -4.90 8.51
CA ASP A 325 -5.27 -4.04 8.38
C ASP A 325 -5.58 -2.61 7.88
N SER A 326 -6.65 -2.32 7.12
CA SER A 326 -6.82 -0.99 6.49
C SER A 326 -7.23 0.14 7.47
N LEU A 327 -8.16 -0.14 8.39
CA LEU A 327 -8.62 0.83 9.39
C LEU A 327 -7.68 0.91 10.61
N ASP A 328 -7.08 -0.23 10.98
CA ASP A 328 -6.09 -0.28 12.05
C ASP A 328 -4.74 0.30 11.59
N SER A 329 -4.34 0.15 10.32
CA SER A 329 -3.10 0.76 9.76
C SER A 329 -3.08 2.27 9.92
N ILE A 330 -4.17 3.00 9.60
CA ILE A 330 -4.19 4.45 9.81
C ILE A 330 -4.16 4.79 11.29
N THR A 331 -4.87 4.04 12.14
CA THR A 331 -4.89 4.30 13.57
C THR A 331 -3.51 4.06 14.19
N GLU A 332 -2.84 2.98 13.82
CA GLU A 332 -1.48 2.62 14.26
C GLU A 332 -0.44 3.58 13.68
N ALA A 333 -0.51 3.91 12.39
CA ALA A 333 0.42 4.83 11.76
C ALA A 333 0.23 6.28 12.24
N VAL A 334 -1.00 6.71 12.55
CA VAL A 334 -1.26 7.98 13.24
C VAL A 334 -0.70 7.94 14.66
N GLN A 335 -0.71 6.80 15.36
CA GLN A 335 -0.05 6.66 16.65
C GLN A 335 1.47 6.71 16.53
N ILE A 336 2.05 6.10 15.50
CA ILE A 336 3.51 6.11 15.23
C ILE A 336 4.01 7.53 14.89
N LEU A 337 3.19 8.34 14.22
CA LEU A 337 3.55 9.69 13.77
C LEU A 337 3.22 10.82 14.76
N ARG A 338 2.60 10.51 15.91
CA ARG A 338 2.35 11.46 17.01
C ARG A 338 3.51 11.46 17.99
#